data_AF-A0A6V7KZP2-F1
#
_entry.id   AF-A0A6V7KZP2-F1
#
_cell.length_a   1.000
_cell.length_b   1.000
_cell.length_c   1.000
_cell.angle_alpha   90.00
_cell.angle_beta   90.00
_cell.angle_gamma   90.00
#
_symmetry.space_group_name_H-M   'P 1'
#
loop_
_entity.id
_entity.type
_entity.pdbx_description
1 polymer ?
#
loop_
_entity_poly.entity_id
_entity_poly.type
_entity_poly.pdbx_seq_one_letter_code
_entity_poly.pdbx_strand_id
1 'polypeptide(L)'
;MANISRDFLRSSQRGDLEKLRELSTSHKIQDWTVYRHESTGDTALHIAAREGHLKIAKYLCYDWPYPAFKVDVANKDMKRPLHDASQFARTDIVEFLIGQGNIPSIYIHKRPL
;
A
#
# COMPACT_ATOMS: atom_id res chain seq x y z
N MET A 1 15.14 -15.66 12.80
CA MET A 1 14.21 -14.50 12.88
C MET A 1 13.53 -14.35 11.53
N ALA A 2 12.21 -14.46 11.49
CA ALA A 2 11.44 -14.25 10.26
C ALA A 2 11.71 -12.82 9.76
N ASN A 3 12.02 -12.66 8.47
CA ASN A 3 12.23 -11.33 7.91
C ASN A 3 10.87 -10.69 7.72
N ILE A 4 10.41 -9.94 8.73
CA ILE A 4 9.09 -9.31 8.76
C ILE A 4 8.77 -8.55 7.47
N SER A 5 9.74 -7.82 6.91
CA SER A 5 9.56 -7.11 5.65
C SER A 5 9.24 -8.08 4.52
N ARG A 6 9.98 -9.18 4.42
CA ARG A 6 9.74 -10.21 3.41
C ARG A 6 8.36 -10.86 3.58
N ASP A 7 7.97 -11.18 4.80
CA ASP A 7 6.70 -11.86 5.07
C ASP A 7 5.50 -10.94 4.87
N PHE A 8 5.64 -9.66 5.23
CA PHE A 8 4.64 -8.62 4.96
C PHE A 8 4.41 -8.45 3.45
N LEU A 9 5.49 -8.32 2.68
CA LEU A 9 5.41 -8.19 1.22
C LEU A 9 4.85 -9.45 0.54
N ARG A 10 5.25 -10.65 1.00
CA ARG A 10 4.71 -11.93 0.51
C ARG A 10 3.22 -12.10 0.82
N SER A 11 2.76 -11.63 1.98
CA SER A 11 1.33 -11.66 2.33
C SER A 11 0.54 -10.78 1.37
N SER A 12 1.06 -9.60 1.03
CA SER A 12 0.50 -8.76 -0.04
C SER A 12 0.45 -9.48 -1.39
N GLN A 13 1.54 -10.13 -1.80
CA GLN A 13 1.61 -10.87 -3.05
C GLN A 13 0.56 -11.98 -3.16
N ARG A 14 0.32 -12.69 -2.05
CA ARG A 14 -0.62 -13.82 -2.00
C ARG A 14 -2.08 -13.41 -1.81
N GLY A 15 -2.36 -12.12 -1.56
CA GLY A 15 -3.72 -11.69 -1.23
C GLY A 15 -4.13 -12.04 0.21
N ASP A 16 -3.17 -12.33 1.09
CA ASP A 16 -3.42 -12.74 2.47
C ASP A 16 -3.55 -11.52 3.40
N LEU A 17 -4.77 -10.96 3.43
CA LEU A 17 -5.10 -9.81 4.27
C LEU A 17 -5.03 -10.14 5.76
N GLU A 18 -5.45 -11.35 6.15
CA GLU A 18 -5.46 -11.74 7.57
C GLU A 18 -4.03 -11.82 8.10
N LYS A 19 -3.09 -12.38 7.32
CA LYS A 19 -1.69 -12.39 7.71
C LYS A 19 -1.09 -10.99 7.78
N LEU A 20 -1.47 -10.08 6.88
CA LEU A 20 -1.06 -8.68 6.98
C LEU A 20 -1.54 -8.03 8.28
N ARG A 21 -2.81 -8.21 8.65
CA ARG A 21 -3.35 -7.70 9.92
C ARG A 21 -2.65 -8.30 11.12
N GLU A 22 -2.43 -9.62 11.12
CA GLU A 22 -1.69 -10.32 12.17
C GLU A 22 -0.27 -9.74 12.34
N LEU A 23 0.47 -9.57 11.24
CA LEU A 23 1.82 -9.00 11.27
C LEU A 23 1.80 -7.55 11.79
N SER A 24 0.86 -6.73 11.31
CA SER A 24 0.70 -5.34 11.76
C SER A 24 0.45 -5.25 13.26
N THR A 25 -0.45 -6.06 13.80
CA THR A 25 -0.79 -6.07 15.23
C THR A 25 0.34 -6.65 16.07
N SER A 26 0.87 -7.82 15.70
CA SER A 26 1.90 -8.52 16.48
C SER A 26 3.20 -7.73 16.59
N HIS A 27 3.59 -7.01 15.54
CA HIS A 27 4.83 -6.24 15.50
C HIS A 27 4.60 -4.73 15.67
N LYS A 28 3.36 -4.31 15.94
CA LYS A 28 2.97 -2.90 16.13
C LYS A 28 3.46 -1.99 15.00
N ILE A 29 3.28 -2.45 13.76
CA ILE A 29 3.72 -1.72 12.57
C ILE A 29 2.93 -0.40 12.51
N GLN A 30 3.64 0.72 12.44
CA GLN A 30 3.03 2.05 12.27
C GLN A 30 3.18 2.57 10.84
N ASP A 31 4.27 2.18 10.17
CA ASP A 31 4.57 2.56 8.81
C ASP A 31 5.00 1.36 7.98
N TRP A 32 4.09 0.85 7.13
CA TRP A 32 4.40 -0.24 6.21
C TRP A 32 5.28 0.18 5.02
N THR A 33 5.44 1.48 4.74
CA THR A 33 6.21 1.96 3.57
C THR A 33 7.71 1.73 3.70
N VAL A 34 8.18 1.46 4.92
CA VAL A 34 9.56 1.06 5.23
C VAL A 34 9.85 -0.36 4.73
N TYR A 35 8.82 -1.19 4.52
CA TYR A 35 8.97 -2.54 3.98
C TYR A 35 9.00 -2.48 2.47
N ARG A 36 10.19 -2.75 1.92
CA ARG A 36 10.46 -2.62 0.48
C ARG A 36 11.16 -3.86 -0.03
N HIS A 37 10.79 -4.28 -1.22
CA HIS A 37 11.50 -5.34 -1.92
C HIS A 37 12.94 -4.90 -2.18
N GLU A 38 13.90 -5.74 -1.83
CA GLU A 38 15.32 -5.36 -1.79
C GLU A 38 15.85 -4.91 -3.16
N SER A 39 15.43 -5.57 -4.24
CA SER A 39 15.90 -5.25 -5.58
C SER A 39 15.14 -4.09 -6.22
N THR A 40 13.80 -4.12 -6.24
CA THR A 40 12.94 -3.18 -6.97
C THR A 40 12.51 -1.97 -6.13
N GLY A 41 12.58 -2.06 -4.80
CA GLY A 41 12.00 -1.06 -3.91
C GLY A 41 10.47 -1.08 -3.87
N ASP A 42 9.81 -2.12 -4.40
CA ASP A 42 8.36 -2.26 -4.36
C ASP A 42 7.87 -2.35 -2.92
N THR A 43 6.82 -1.60 -2.61
CA THR A 43 6.11 -1.70 -1.33
C THR A 43 4.96 -2.70 -1.43
N ALA A 44 4.33 -2.99 -0.29
CA ALA A 44 3.13 -3.84 -0.27
C ALA A 44 2.02 -3.32 -1.19
N LEU A 45 1.89 -2.00 -1.38
CA LEU A 45 0.87 -1.41 -2.24
C LEU A 45 1.20 -1.57 -3.74
N HIS A 46 2.46 -1.52 -4.15
CA HIS A 46 2.87 -1.86 -5.52
C HIS A 46 2.48 -3.31 -5.84
N ILE A 47 2.82 -4.22 -4.93
CA ILE A 47 2.53 -5.65 -5.07
C ILE A 47 1.01 -5.87 -5.15
N ALA A 48 0.22 -5.32 -4.23
CA ALA A 48 -1.24 -5.45 -4.25
C ALA A 48 -1.84 -4.88 -5.54
N ALA A 49 -1.32 -3.74 -6.01
CA ALA A 49 -1.75 -3.10 -7.25
C ALA A 49 -1.43 -3.93 -8.51
N ARG A 50 -0.26 -4.58 -8.55
CA ARG A 50 0.14 -5.50 -9.63
C ARG A 50 -0.72 -6.76 -9.64
N GLU A 51 -0.91 -7.36 -8.48
CA GLU A 51 -1.58 -8.66 -8.32
C GLU A 51 -3.12 -8.57 -8.32
N GLY A 52 -3.70 -7.37 -8.18
CA GLY A 52 -5.16 -7.18 -8.19
C GLY A 52 -5.83 -7.37 -6.82
N HIS A 53 -5.08 -7.22 -5.72
CA HIS A 53 -5.60 -7.42 -4.37
C HIS A 53 -6.24 -6.15 -3.78
N LEU A 54 -7.41 -5.77 -4.29
CA LEU A 54 -8.11 -4.53 -3.89
C LEU A 54 -8.35 -4.42 -2.37
N LYS A 55 -8.67 -5.53 -1.70
CA LYS A 55 -8.88 -5.54 -0.24
C LYS A 55 -7.62 -5.13 0.52
N ILE A 56 -6.46 -5.58 0.05
CA ILE A 56 -5.16 -5.21 0.62
C ILE A 56 -4.83 -3.76 0.28
N ALA A 57 -5.09 -3.31 -0.95
CA ALA A 57 -4.91 -1.91 -1.32
C ALA A 57 -5.71 -0.96 -0.40
N LYS A 58 -6.99 -1.28 -0.14
CA LYS A 58 -7.84 -0.53 0.80
C LYS A 58 -7.30 -0.56 2.22
N TYR A 59 -6.92 -1.74 2.72
CA TYR A 59 -6.32 -1.89 4.04
C TYR A 59 -5.07 -1.02 4.21
N LEU A 60 -4.15 -1.04 3.24
CA LEU A 60 -2.91 -0.25 3.28
C LEU A 60 -3.14 1.27 3.24
N CYS A 61 -4.28 1.72 2.70
CA CYS A 61 -4.60 3.14 2.58
C CYS A 61 -5.41 3.70 3.76
N TYR A 62 -6.26 2.91 4.42
CA TYR A 62 -7.23 3.43 5.41
C TYR A 62 -7.06 2.92 6.83
N ASP A 63 -6.60 1.69 7.03
CA ASP A 63 -6.62 1.04 8.34
C ASP A 63 -5.34 1.31 9.16
N TRP A 64 -4.67 2.44 8.88
CA TRP A 64 -3.37 2.78 9.47
C TRP A 64 -3.45 4.04 10.34
N PRO A 65 -2.78 4.05 11.51
CA PRO A 65 -2.94 5.10 12.52
C PRO A 65 -2.46 6.48 12.06
N TYR A 66 -1.53 6.53 11.10
CA TYR A 66 -1.11 7.77 10.46
C TYR A 66 -1.68 7.81 9.05
N PRO A 67 -2.69 8.67 8.78
CA PRO A 67 -3.19 8.94 7.43
C PRO A 67 -2.17 9.82 6.71
N ALA A 68 -1.00 9.27 6.44
CA ALA A 68 -0.12 9.83 5.44
C ALA A 68 -0.65 9.31 4.10
N PHE A 69 -0.85 10.22 3.16
CA PHE A 69 -1.16 9.94 1.77
C PHE A 69 -0.04 9.08 1.13
N LYS A 70 -0.04 7.79 1.42
CA LYS A 70 1.00 6.81 1.07
C LYS A 70 0.68 6.05 -0.22
N VAL A 71 -0.29 6.54 -0.99
CA VAL A 71 -0.68 5.99 -2.29
C VAL A 71 0.34 6.29 -3.39
N ASP A 72 1.16 7.31 -3.18
CA ASP A 72 2.06 7.91 -4.17
C ASP A 72 3.54 7.58 -3.98
N VAL A 73 3.83 6.54 -3.19
CA VAL A 73 5.20 6.12 -2.90
C VAL A 73 5.86 5.59 -4.17
N ALA A 74 7.01 6.14 -4.56
CA ALA A 74 7.78 5.67 -5.70
C ALA A 74 8.70 4.49 -5.32
N ASN A 75 8.87 3.50 -6.21
CA ASN A 75 9.89 2.45 -6.13
C ASN A 75 11.22 2.92 -6.76
N LYS A 76 12.21 2.02 -6.93
CA LYS A 76 13.53 2.39 -7.49
C LYS A 76 13.50 2.78 -8.96
N ASP A 77 12.48 2.32 -9.69
CA ASP A 77 12.25 2.68 -11.10
C ASP A 77 11.36 3.93 -11.23
N MET A 78 11.14 4.66 -10.13
CA MET A 78 10.23 5.81 -10.04
C MET A 78 8.77 5.47 -10.36
N LYS A 79 8.41 4.18 -10.45
CA LYS A 79 7.02 3.75 -10.59
C LYS A 79 6.29 3.92 -9.26
N ARG A 80 5.00 4.20 -9.37
CA ARG A 80 4.03 4.29 -8.27
C ARG A 80 3.07 3.11 -8.35
N PRO A 81 2.34 2.75 -7.29
CA PRO A 81 1.36 1.66 -7.34
C PRO A 81 0.33 1.81 -8.47
N LEU A 82 -0.06 3.05 -8.80
CA LEU A 82 -0.96 3.31 -9.94
C LEU A 82 -0.38 2.84 -11.28
N HIS A 83 0.93 3.01 -11.51
CA HIS A 83 1.58 2.55 -12.74
C HIS A 83 1.49 1.03 -12.87
N ASP A 84 1.69 0.30 -11.77
CA ASP A 84 1.57 -1.16 -11.76
C ASP A 84 0.11 -1.60 -11.96
N ALA A 85 -0.86 -0.97 -11.28
CA ALA A 85 -2.28 -1.26 -11.48
C ALA A 85 -2.69 -1.05 -12.96
N SER A 86 -2.24 0.04 -13.58
CA SER A 86 -2.51 0.33 -14.99
C SER A 86 -1.81 -0.66 -15.92
N GLN A 87 -0.54 -0.97 -15.68
CA GLN A 87 0.25 -1.91 -16.51
C GLN A 87 -0.37 -3.31 -16.54
N PHE A 88 -0.95 -3.75 -15.42
CA PHE A 88 -1.53 -5.10 -15.26
C PHE A 88 -3.07 -5.12 -15.38
N ALA A 89 -3.67 -4.04 -15.89
CA ALA A 89 -5.12 -3.91 -16.12
C ALA A 89 -5.99 -4.19 -14.88
N ARG A 90 -5.54 -3.77 -13.69
CA ARG A 90 -6.30 -3.86 -12.44
C ARG A 90 -7.24 -2.65 -12.30
N THR A 91 -8.28 -2.61 -13.13
CA THR A 91 -9.18 -1.44 -13.27
C THR A 91 -9.80 -1.00 -11.94
N ASP A 92 -10.22 -1.94 -11.11
CA ASP A 92 -10.78 -1.69 -9.79
C ASP A 92 -9.80 -0.99 -8.84
N ILE A 93 -8.52 -1.35 -8.90
CA ILE A 93 -7.46 -0.69 -8.14
C ILE A 93 -7.09 0.64 -8.78
N VAL A 94 -7.07 0.76 -10.10
CA VAL A 94 -6.84 2.04 -10.79
C VAL A 94 -7.88 3.07 -10.36
N GLU A 95 -9.16 2.73 -10.44
CA GLU A 95 -10.27 3.57 -10.00
C GLU A 95 -10.13 3.94 -8.52
N PHE A 96 -9.81 2.96 -7.67
CA PHE A 96 -9.59 3.18 -6.25
C PHE A 96 -8.45 4.16 -5.97
N LEU A 97 -7.27 3.97 -6.59
CA LEU A 97 -6.07 4.79 -6.39
C LEU A 97 -6.25 6.21 -6.94
N ILE A 98 -6.88 6.37 -8.11
CA ILE A 98 -7.25 7.70 -8.65
C ILE A 98 -8.22 8.40 -7.70
N GLY A 99 -9.20 7.66 -7.18
CA GLY A 99 -10.14 8.17 -6.18
C GLY A 99 -9.45 8.65 -4.89
N GLN A 100 -8.31 8.05 -4.51
CA GLN A 100 -7.53 8.54 -3.38
C GLN A 100 -6.83 9.86 -3.70
N GLY A 101 -6.15 9.97 -4.85
CA GLY A 101 -5.42 11.17 -5.26
C GLY A 101 -6.29 12.42 -5.46
N ASN A 102 -7.61 12.24 -5.63
CA ASN A 102 -8.58 13.32 -5.81
C ASN A 102 -9.08 13.98 -4.51
N ILE A 103 -8.43 13.77 -3.37
CA ILE A 103 -8.70 14.63 -2.20
C ILE A 103 -8.35 16.09 -2.54
N PRO A 104 -9.30 17.03 -2.46
CA PRO A 104 -8.97 18.43 -2.68
C PRO A 104 -7.89 18.88 -1.69
N SER A 105 -6.81 19.48 -2.21
CA SER A 105 -5.64 19.97 -1.44
C SER A 105 -6.02 20.83 -0.21
N ILE A 106 -7.22 21.41 -0.20
CA ILE A 106 -7.78 22.17 0.93
C ILE A 106 -8.11 21.32 2.17
N TYR A 107 -8.23 20.00 2.06
CA TYR A 107 -8.49 19.10 3.21
C TYR A 107 -7.20 18.64 3.92
N ILE A 108 -6.03 18.94 3.37
CA ILE A 108 -4.73 18.55 3.95
C ILE A 108 -4.41 19.42 5.19
N HIS A 109 -5.06 20.57 5.36
CA HIS A 109 -4.81 21.51 6.46
C HIS A 109 -6.00 21.78 7.39
N LYS A 110 -7.15 21.10 7.20
CA LYS A 110 -8.27 21.24 8.15
C LYS A 110 -9.01 19.91 8.33
N ARG A 111 -8.75 19.28 9.48
CA ARG A 111 -9.83 18.65 10.25
C ARG A 111 -9.86 19.23 11.67
N PRO A 112 -11.07 19.43 12.23
CA PRO A 112 -11.27 20.14 13.48
C PRO A 112 -10.70 19.36 14.66
N LEU A 113 -10.38 20.11 15.72
CA LEU A 113 -10.02 19.62 17.05
C LEU A 113 -11.07 18.63 17.59
#